data_AF-A0A0L7K4Q6-F1
#
_entry.id   AF-A0A0L7K4Q6-F1
#
_cell.length_a   1.000
_cell.length_b   1.000
_cell.length_c   1.000
_cell.angle_alpha   90.00
_cell.angle_beta   90.00
_cell.angle_gamma   90.00
#
_symmetry.space_group_name_H-M   'P 1'
#
loop_
_entity.id
_entity.type
_entity.pdbx_description
1 polymer ?
#
loop_
_entity_poly.entity_id
_entity_poly.type
_entity_poly.pdbx_seq_one_letter_code
_entity_poly.pdbx_strand_id
1 'polypeptide(L)'
;RKLTSQAVKIRADIECACYGYEGIDAVRTALKSGLALSTIDLPIKINLIAPPLYVMTTSTPEKTDGLKALQDAIDQIRETITAAGGVFNIQMAMERAEAENAEVAGDSAEEDEEQGTSADSR
;
A
#
# COMPACT_ATOMS: atom_id res chain seq x y z
N ARG A 1 8.79 26.14 -11.30
CA ARG A 1 7.92 25.08 -10.72
C ARG A 1 8.49 23.74 -11.17
N LYS A 2 9.18 23.02 -10.29
CA LYS A 2 9.75 21.70 -10.59
C LYS A 2 8.61 20.68 -10.61
N LEU A 3 8.09 20.36 -11.79
CA LEU A 3 7.22 19.19 -12.02
C LEU A 3 8.10 17.94 -12.16
N THR A 4 8.70 17.50 -11.07
CA THR A 4 9.09 16.10 -10.96
C THR A 4 7.90 15.41 -10.33
N SER A 5 7.05 14.77 -11.15
CA SER A 5 6.04 13.88 -10.57
C SER A 5 6.82 12.83 -9.80
N GLN A 6 6.68 12.85 -8.48
CA GLN A 6 7.34 11.85 -7.66
C GLN A 6 6.61 10.55 -7.88
N ALA A 7 7.34 9.50 -8.26
CA ALA A 7 6.78 8.17 -8.40
C ALA A 7 6.16 7.73 -7.08
N VAL A 8 4.91 7.29 -7.15
CA VAL A 8 4.07 6.98 -6.00
C VAL A 8 4.00 5.49 -5.88
N LYS A 9 4.37 5.01 -4.70
CA LYS A 9 4.19 3.61 -4.34
C LYS A 9 2.84 3.49 -3.65
N ILE A 10 1.98 2.67 -4.22
CA ILE A 10 0.66 2.36 -3.68
C ILE A 10 0.72 0.96 -3.12
N ARG A 11 0.26 0.82 -1.88
CA ARG A 11 0.04 -0.46 -1.23
C ARG A 11 -1.46 -0.68 -1.04
N ALA A 12 -1.92 -1.89 -1.34
CA ALA A 12 -3.26 -2.35 -1.04
C ALA A 12 -3.19 -3.70 -0.34
N ASP A 13 -3.86 -3.79 0.81
CA ASP A 13 -4.01 -5.04 1.54
C ASP A 13 -5.37 -5.64 1.20
N ILE A 14 -5.33 -6.87 0.66
CA ILE A 14 -6.49 -7.62 0.23
C ILE A 14 -6.59 -8.90 1.05
N GLU A 15 -7.81 -9.26 1.38
CA GLU A 15 -8.14 -10.50 2.05
C GLU A 15 -8.85 -11.41 1.06
N CYS A 16 -8.23 -12.55 0.78
CA CYS A 16 -8.74 -13.51 -0.20
C CYS A 16 -8.84 -14.89 0.47
N ALA A 17 -10.06 -15.35 0.65
CA ALA A 17 -10.36 -16.65 1.24
C ALA A 17 -11.22 -17.48 0.29
N CYS A 18 -10.90 -18.76 0.11
CA CYS A 18 -11.75 -19.67 -0.62
C CYS A 18 -11.91 -20.97 0.17
N TYR A 19 -13.15 -21.33 0.46
CA TYR A 19 -13.51 -22.51 1.27
C TYR A 19 -13.89 -23.72 0.41
N GLY A 20 -13.79 -23.60 -0.92
CA GLY A 20 -14.07 -24.67 -1.86
C GLY A 20 -12.94 -25.71 -1.92
N TYR A 21 -13.26 -26.88 -2.47
CA TYR A 21 -12.32 -28.00 -2.65
C TYR A 21 -11.12 -27.62 -3.54
N GLU A 22 -11.30 -26.62 -4.42
CA GLU A 22 -10.26 -26.07 -5.30
C GLU A 22 -9.79 -24.66 -4.84
N GLY A 23 -9.95 -24.33 -3.56
CA GLY A 23 -9.78 -22.96 -3.09
C GLY A 23 -8.38 -22.38 -3.30
N ILE A 24 -7.33 -23.19 -3.17
CA ILE A 24 -5.95 -22.75 -3.41
C ILE A 24 -5.71 -22.41 -4.89
N ASP A 25 -6.24 -23.22 -5.81
CA ASP A 25 -6.08 -22.99 -7.25
C ASP A 25 -6.97 -21.83 -7.72
N ALA A 26 -8.15 -21.65 -7.13
CA ALA A 26 -8.99 -20.47 -7.36
C ALA A 26 -8.28 -19.17 -6.95
N VAL A 27 -7.68 -19.13 -5.76
CA VAL A 27 -6.91 -17.97 -5.29
C VAL A 27 -5.71 -17.72 -6.20
N ARG A 28 -4.94 -18.76 -6.55
CA ARG A 28 -3.79 -18.62 -7.45
C ARG A 28 -4.19 -18.10 -8.84
N THR A 29 -5.32 -18.57 -9.37
CA THR A 29 -5.83 -18.14 -10.67
C THR A 29 -6.32 -16.69 -10.63
N ALA A 30 -7.03 -16.31 -9.57
CA ALA A 30 -7.48 -14.93 -9.36
C ALA A 30 -6.29 -13.97 -9.25
N LEU A 31 -5.27 -14.30 -8.44
CA LEU A 31 -4.06 -13.47 -8.33
C LEU A 31 -3.31 -13.35 -9.66
N LYS A 32 -3.28 -14.42 -10.46
CA LYS A 32 -2.69 -14.39 -11.81
C LYS A 32 -3.48 -13.53 -12.80
N SER A 33 -4.82 -13.54 -12.75
CA SER A 33 -5.64 -12.70 -13.63
C SER A 33 -5.47 -11.21 -13.29
N GLY A 34 -5.37 -10.87 -12.00
CA GLY A 34 -5.04 -9.51 -11.56
C GLY A 34 -3.63 -9.07 -11.99
N LEU A 35 -2.64 -9.96 -11.96
CA LEU A 35 -1.29 -9.69 -12.50
C LEU A 35 -1.27 -9.53 -14.02
N ALA A 36 -2.14 -10.22 -14.76
CA ALA A 36 -2.22 -10.09 -16.21
C ALA A 36 -2.72 -8.70 -16.67
N LEU A 37 -3.46 -8.00 -15.81
CA LEU A 37 -3.87 -6.60 -16.02
C LEU A 37 -2.75 -5.61 -15.72
N SER A 38 -1.64 -6.04 -15.10
CA SER A 38 -0.49 -5.16 -14.89
C SER A 38 0.22 -4.87 -16.21
N THR A 39 0.56 -3.60 -16.43
CA THR A 39 1.31 -3.15 -17.61
C THR A 39 2.77 -2.88 -17.26
N ILE A 40 3.63 -2.75 -18.27
CA ILE A 40 5.07 -2.43 -18.07
C ILE A 40 5.23 -1.11 -17.29
N ASP A 41 4.33 -0.16 -17.49
CA ASP A 41 4.32 1.12 -16.79
C ASP A 41 3.77 1.04 -15.36
N LEU A 42 2.99 -0.01 -15.04
CA LEU A 42 2.32 -0.24 -13.75
C LEU A 42 2.63 -1.64 -13.21
N PRO A 43 3.87 -1.91 -12.78
CA PRO A 43 4.25 -3.22 -12.26
C PRO A 43 3.55 -3.50 -10.92
N ILE A 44 2.62 -4.46 -10.93
CA ILE A 44 1.95 -4.96 -9.73
C ILE A 44 2.75 -6.14 -9.17
N LYS A 45 3.06 -6.10 -7.87
CA LYS A 45 3.68 -7.20 -7.13
C LYS A 45 2.76 -7.65 -6.01
N ILE A 46 2.54 -8.96 -5.90
CA ILE A 46 1.70 -9.57 -4.86
C ILE A 46 2.60 -10.39 -3.94
N ASN A 47 2.58 -10.08 -2.64
CA ASN A 47 3.24 -10.88 -1.61
C ASN A 47 2.20 -11.43 -0.63
N LEU A 48 2.47 -12.60 -0.07
CA LEU A 48 1.69 -13.17 1.02
C LEU A 48 2.27 -12.67 2.35
N ILE A 49 1.44 -12.04 3.19
CA ILE A 49 1.85 -11.69 4.56
C ILE A 49 1.46 -12.83 5.49
N ALA A 50 0.17 -13.17 5.53
CA ALA A 50 -0.38 -14.23 6.37
C ALA A 50 -1.64 -14.78 5.70
N PRO A 51 -2.03 -16.06 5.84
CA PRO A 51 -3.38 -16.48 5.45
C PRO A 51 -4.41 -15.77 6.35
N PRO A 52 -5.46 -15.08 5.85
CA PRO A 52 -5.92 -14.84 4.47
C PRO A 52 -5.52 -13.48 3.84
N LEU A 53 -4.56 -12.77 4.43
CA LEU A 53 -4.05 -11.45 4.04
C LEU A 53 -2.91 -11.49 3.01
N TYR A 54 -3.18 -10.87 1.87
CA TYR A 54 -2.23 -10.63 0.78
C TYR A 54 -1.98 -9.13 0.64
N VAL A 55 -0.77 -8.78 0.20
CA VAL A 55 -0.40 -7.39 -0.10
C VAL A 55 -0.07 -7.23 -1.56
N MET A 56 -0.74 -6.28 -2.20
CA MET A 56 -0.42 -5.80 -3.55
C MET A 56 0.32 -4.48 -3.45
N THR A 57 1.43 -4.38 -4.17
CA THR A 57 2.21 -3.14 -4.29
C THR A 57 2.34 -2.77 -5.75
N THR A 58 2.13 -1.49 -6.07
CA THR A 58 2.36 -0.96 -7.41
C THR A 58 3.13 0.35 -7.33
N SER A 59 3.93 0.62 -8.36
CA SER A 59 4.73 1.85 -8.47
C SER A 59 4.38 2.55 -9.77
N THR A 60 3.83 3.75 -9.67
CA THR A 60 3.39 4.54 -10.83
C THR A 60 3.86 5.99 -10.74
N PRO A 61 4.24 6.64 -11.86
CA PRO A 61 4.48 8.08 -11.89
C PRO A 61 3.17 8.90 -11.79
N GLU A 62 2.03 8.32 -12.15
CA GLU A 62 0.70 8.93 -12.16
C GLU A 62 -0.22 8.26 -11.15
N LYS A 63 -0.68 9.03 -10.15
CA LYS A 63 -1.56 8.54 -9.08
C LYS A 63 -2.88 8.01 -9.64
N THR A 64 -3.47 8.77 -10.55
CA THR A 64 -4.77 8.52 -11.18
C THR A 64 -4.80 7.23 -11.98
N ASP A 65 -3.76 6.95 -12.75
CA ASP A 65 -3.70 5.75 -13.58
C ASP A 65 -3.40 4.50 -12.76
N GLY A 66 -2.51 4.59 -11.77
CA GLY A 66 -2.27 3.46 -10.86
C GLY A 66 -3.49 3.11 -10.03
N LEU A 67 -4.29 4.11 -9.61
CA LEU A 67 -5.57 3.92 -8.94
C LEU A 67 -6.55 3.08 -9.76
N LYS A 68 -6.73 3.46 -11.03
CA LYS A 68 -7.64 2.78 -11.95
C LYS A 68 -7.18 1.36 -12.24
N ALA A 69 -5.91 1.18 -12.59
CA ALA A 69 -5.38 -0.15 -12.89
C ALA A 69 -5.46 -1.09 -11.69
N LEU A 70 -5.20 -0.59 -10.47
CA LEU A 70 -5.33 -1.38 -9.26
C LEU A 70 -6.79 -1.76 -9.00
N GLN A 71 -7.73 -0.83 -9.21
CA GLN A 71 -9.16 -1.09 -9.08
C GLN A 71 -9.65 -2.14 -10.09
N ASP A 72 -9.25 -2.02 -11.35
CA ASP A 72 -9.59 -2.99 -12.41
C ASP A 72 -9.03 -4.38 -12.08
N ALA A 73 -7.79 -4.47 -11.60
CA ALA A 73 -7.19 -5.73 -11.16
C ALA A 73 -7.93 -6.34 -9.96
N ILE A 74 -8.31 -5.51 -8.99
CA ILE A 74 -9.09 -5.92 -7.81
C ILE A 74 -10.46 -6.46 -8.22
N ASP A 75 -11.14 -5.79 -9.15
CA ASP A 75 -12.46 -6.21 -9.61
C ASP A 75 -12.39 -7.52 -10.40
N GLN A 76 -11.35 -7.71 -11.22
CA GLN A 76 -11.11 -8.98 -11.90
C GLN A 76 -10.82 -10.13 -10.92
N ILE A 77 -10.03 -9.88 -9.87
CA ILE A 77 -9.75 -10.86 -8.80
C ILE A 77 -11.05 -11.21 -8.09
N ARG A 78 -11.85 -10.20 -7.73
CA ARG A 78 -13.15 -10.34 -7.05
C ARG A 78 -14.11 -11.21 -7.86
N GLU A 79 -14.27 -10.94 -9.15
CA GLU A 79 -15.13 -11.76 -10.01
C GLU A 79 -14.67 -13.21 -10.07
N THR A 80 -13.36 -13.43 -10.23
CA THR A 80 -12.77 -14.78 -10.35
C THR A 80 -12.99 -15.57 -9.05
N ILE A 81 -12.75 -14.95 -7.90
CA ILE A 81 -12.86 -15.63 -6.61
C ILE A 81 -14.31 -15.81 -6.16
N THR A 82 -15.20 -14.86 -6.45
CA THR A 82 -16.64 -15.01 -6.19
C THR A 82 -17.26 -16.08 -7.09
N ALA A 83 -16.82 -16.20 -8.36
CA ALA A 83 -17.23 -17.30 -9.23
C ALA A 83 -16.83 -18.68 -8.70
N ALA A 84 -15.68 -18.77 -8.00
CA ALA A 84 -15.23 -19.97 -7.32
C ALA A 84 -15.88 -20.19 -5.93
N GLY A 85 -16.80 -19.31 -5.49
CA GLY A 85 -17.45 -19.39 -4.17
C GLY A 85 -16.54 -18.96 -3.01
N GLY A 86 -15.49 -18.18 -3.28
CA GLY A 86 -14.65 -17.56 -2.26
C GLY A 86 -15.13 -16.17 -1.83
N VAL A 87 -14.54 -15.69 -0.75
CA VAL A 87 -14.76 -14.39 -0.14
C VAL A 87 -13.56 -13.48 -0.43
N PHE A 88 -13.86 -12.23 -0.80
CA PHE A 88 -12.86 -11.22 -1.11
C PHE A 88 -13.19 -9.91 -0.42
N ASN A 89 -12.30 -9.44 0.45
CA ASN A 89 -12.42 -8.15 1.13
C ASN A 89 -11.19 -7.29 0.86
N ILE A 90 -11.40 -5.98 0.79
CA ILE A 90 -10.31 -5.00 0.68
C ILE A 90 -10.22 -4.31 2.03
N GLN A 91 -9.11 -4.50 2.74
CA GLN A 91 -8.95 -3.95 4.10
C GLN A 91 -8.37 -2.55 4.06
N MET A 92 -7.34 -2.33 3.25
CA MET A 92 -6.69 -1.03 3.10
C MET A 92 -6.65 -0.65 1.62
N ALA A 93 -7.67 0.09 1.21
CA ALA A 93 -7.68 0.74 -0.08
C ALA A 93 -6.72 1.95 -0.03
N MET A 94 -5.48 1.72 -0.41
CA MET A 94 -4.54 2.75 -0.84
C MET A 94 -3.93 3.63 0.25
N GLU A 95 -2.96 3.08 0.97
CA GLU A 95 -1.99 3.93 1.67
C GLU A 95 -0.94 4.40 0.65
N ARG A 96 -0.86 5.72 0.43
CA ARG A 96 0.29 6.30 -0.27
C ARG A 96 1.50 6.06 0.62
N ALA A 97 2.41 5.18 0.19
CA ALA A 97 3.76 5.19 0.73
C ALA A 97 4.47 6.41 0.13
N GLU A 98 4.14 7.60 0.63
CA GLU A 98 4.98 8.78 0.45
C GLU A 98 6.32 8.41 1.05
N ALA A 99 7.32 8.33 0.17
CA ALA A 99 8.65 7.88 0.49
C ALA A 99 9.16 8.61 1.73
N GLU A 100 9.70 7.84 2.66
CA GLU A 100 10.53 8.28 3.77
C GLU A 100 11.54 9.32 3.29
N ASN A 101 11.22 10.60 3.42
CA ASN A 101 12.21 11.68 3.43
C ASN A 101 11.65 12.96 4.06
N ALA A 102 10.87 12.82 5.14
CA ALA A 102 10.80 13.88 6.14
C ALA A 102 12.08 13.81 6.96
N GLU A 103 13.14 14.33 6.36
CA GLU A 103 14.25 15.03 6.98
C GLU A 103 14.45 14.69 8.47
N VAL A 104 15.36 13.74 8.74
CA VAL A 104 16.11 13.74 10.00
C VAL A 104 16.86 15.07 10.02
N ALA A 105 16.22 16.11 10.57
CA ALA A 105 16.86 17.35 10.95
C ALA A 105 17.78 17.03 12.13
N GLY A 106 18.98 16.57 11.79
CA GLY A 106 20.13 16.80 12.64
C GLY A 106 20.47 18.28 12.55
N ASP A 107 20.20 19.01 13.62
CA ASP A 107 20.96 20.20 14.01
C ASP A 107 20.91 20.26 15.55
N SER A 108 21.96 19.77 16.22
CA SER A 108 23.11 20.54 16.75
C SER A 108 22.72 21.42 17.93
N ALA A 109 23.30 21.05 19.08
CA ALA A 109 23.65 21.83 20.26
C ALA A 109 23.26 23.31 20.27
N GLU A 110 22.49 23.72 21.28
CA GLU A 110 22.86 24.77 22.27
C GLU A 110 22.06 24.48 23.57
N GLU A 111 22.66 23.79 24.54
CA GLU A 111 22.27 23.89 25.96
C GLU A 111 23.19 24.95 26.59
N ASP A 112 22.75 26.21 26.51
CA ASP A 112 23.20 27.36 27.31
C ASP A 112 21.90 28.13 27.63
N GLU A 113 21.60 28.66 28.80
CA GLU A 113 22.36 29.00 30.00
C GLU A 113 21.38 29.09 31.19
N GLU A 114 21.94 29.05 32.39
CA GLU A 114 21.30 29.30 33.67
C GLU A 114 20.47 30.60 33.72
N GLN A 115 19.33 30.56 34.42
CA GLN A 115 18.86 31.73 35.19
C GLN A 115 17.85 31.33 36.29
N GLY A 116 18.39 30.91 37.44
CA GLY A 116 17.66 30.89 38.70
C GLY A 116 17.73 32.26 39.38
N THR A 117 16.85 33.18 39.00
CA THR A 117 16.75 34.48 39.67
C THR A 117 15.92 34.36 40.96
N SER A 118 16.56 34.74 42.07
CA SER A 118 16.00 35.01 43.39
C SER A 118 14.88 36.06 43.43
N ALA A 119 13.85 35.85 44.25
CA ALA A 119 13.10 36.86 45.02
C ALA A 119 11.98 36.12 45.80
N ASP A 120 12.09 35.85 47.10
CA ASP A 120 11.73 36.73 48.22
C ASP A 120 10.48 37.60 47.97
N SER A 121 9.36 37.25 48.62
CA SER A 121 8.40 38.24 49.13
C SER A 121 7.35 37.61 50.06
N ARG A 122 7.54 37.90 51.36
CA ARG A 122 6.55 38.11 52.45
C ARG A 122 5.54 37.04 52.83
#